data_AF-A0A820TBX5-F1
#
_entry.id   AF-A0A820TBX5-F1
#
_cell.length_a   1.000
_cell.length_b   1.000
_cell.length_c   1.000
_cell.angle_alpha   90.00
_cell.angle_beta   90.00
_cell.angle_gamma   90.00
#
_symmetry.space_group_name_H-M   'P 1'
#
loop_
_entity.id
_entity.type
_entity.pdbx_description
1 polymer ?
#
loop_
_entity_poly.entity_id
_entity_poly.type
_entity_poly.pdbx_seq_one_letter_code
_entity_poly.pdbx_strand_id
1 'polypeptide(L)'
;PTVSVANVEYAQESTRLLAQTSLRNVLGTRLLSELLCDRGAVSKAMRECLDEATANWGIKVERVEIKDVRLPKMLQRIMAAEAEAAREARAKIIVSEGEFKASHALKEAADILSQSPCAMQL
;
A
#
# COMPACT_ATOMS: atom_id res chain seq x y z
N PRO A 1 -5.08 28.18 -24.00
CA PRO A 1 -3.96 29.02 -23.48
C PRO A 1 -4.38 30.38 -22.91
N THR A 2 -5.51 30.96 -23.34
CA THR A 2 -5.95 32.31 -22.91
C THR A 2 -6.55 32.38 -21.50
N VAL A 3 -7.15 31.30 -20.98
CA VAL A 3 -7.79 31.27 -19.65
C VAL A 3 -6.76 31.35 -18.51
N SER A 4 -5.56 30.81 -18.72
CA SER A 4 -4.52 30.73 -17.67
C SER A 4 -3.88 32.09 -17.36
N VAL A 5 -3.80 32.99 -18.35
CA VAL A 5 -3.20 34.33 -18.20
C VAL A 5 -4.17 35.32 -17.52
N ALA A 6 -5.49 35.09 -17.61
CA ALA A 6 -6.50 36.01 -17.07
C ALA A 6 -6.82 35.80 -15.58
N ASN A 7 -6.61 34.60 -15.02
CA ASN A 7 -7.06 34.25 -13.67
C ASN A 7 -5.95 34.20 -12.61
N VAL A 8 -4.67 34.05 -12.99
CA VAL A 8 -3.55 34.01 -12.04
C VAL A 8 -2.30 34.60 -12.68
N GLU A 9 -1.82 35.73 -12.18
CA GLU A 9 -0.58 36.39 -12.64
C GLU A 9 0.67 35.48 -12.49
N TYR A 10 0.58 34.45 -11.63
CA TYR A 10 1.63 33.45 -11.37
C TYR A 10 1.08 32.01 -11.30
N ALA A 11 0.38 31.53 -12.33
CA ALA A 11 -0.24 30.20 -12.36
C ALA A 11 0.73 29.06 -11.95
N GLN A 12 1.99 29.12 -12.39
CA GLN A 12 3.01 28.11 -12.05
C GLN A 12 3.33 28.07 -10.54
N GLU A 13 3.48 29.24 -9.90
CA GLU A 13 3.81 29.31 -8.48
C GLU A 13 2.62 28.90 -7.61
N SER A 14 1.41 29.34 -7.98
CA SER A 14 0.17 28.92 -7.33
C SER A 14 -0.04 27.41 -7.41
N THR A 15 0.18 26.79 -8.57
CA THR A 15 0.13 25.33 -8.72
C THR A 15 1.19 24.62 -7.87
N ARG A 16 2.40 25.19 -7.75
CA ARG A 16 3.47 24.63 -6.91
C ARG A 16 3.08 24.62 -5.43
N LEU A 17 2.55 25.73 -4.91
CA LEU A 17 2.11 25.86 -3.52
C LEU A 17 0.93 24.94 -3.20
N LEU A 18 -0.02 24.87 -4.14
CA LEU A 18 -1.16 23.96 -4.06
C LEU A 18 -0.69 22.51 -4.02
N ALA A 19 0.21 22.10 -4.92
CA ALA A 19 0.79 20.75 -4.93
C ALA A 19 1.48 20.42 -3.60
N GLN A 20 2.24 21.34 -3.02
CA GLN A 20 2.89 21.13 -1.72
C GLN A 20 1.88 20.93 -0.59
N THR A 21 0.82 21.74 -0.58
CA THR A 21 -0.23 21.69 0.46
C THR A 21 -1.05 20.42 0.33
N SER A 22 -1.47 20.07 -0.88
CA SER A 22 -2.20 18.82 -1.17
C SER A 22 -1.36 17.60 -0.82
N LEU A 23 -0.06 17.58 -1.18
CA LEU A 23 0.83 16.49 -0.78
C LEU A 23 0.88 16.37 0.74
N ARG A 24 1.09 17.46 1.47
CA ARG A 24 1.14 17.43 2.94
C ARG A 24 -0.15 16.88 3.56
N ASN A 25 -1.31 17.30 3.04
CA ASN A 25 -2.60 16.84 3.53
C ASN A 25 -2.81 15.33 3.27
N VAL A 26 -2.47 14.85 2.07
CA VAL A 26 -2.58 13.42 1.72
C VAL A 26 -1.62 12.57 2.54
N LEU A 27 -0.39 13.05 2.78
CA LEU A 27 0.57 12.33 3.63
C LEU A 27 0.17 12.34 5.10
N GLY A 28 -0.56 13.36 5.57
CA GLY A 28 -1.01 13.49 6.96
C GLY A 28 -2.19 12.60 7.33
N THR A 29 -2.99 12.16 6.35
CA THR A 29 -4.15 11.28 6.58
C THR A 29 -3.86 9.79 6.35
N ARG A 30 -2.61 9.44 6.01
CA ARG A 30 -2.20 8.07 5.70
C ARG A 30 -1.08 7.58 6.59
N LEU A 31 -1.01 6.26 6.74
CA LEU A 31 0.08 5.63 7.47
C LEU A 31 1.35 5.67 6.63
N LEU A 32 2.51 5.84 7.28
CA LEU A 32 3.79 5.89 6.58
C LEU A 32 4.09 4.61 5.79
N SER A 33 3.68 3.45 6.31
CA SER A 33 3.81 2.16 5.61
C SER A 33 3.04 2.14 4.28
N GLU A 34 1.84 2.72 4.23
CA GLU A 34 1.03 2.82 3.00
C GLU A 34 1.72 3.71 1.97
N LEU A 35 2.34 4.80 2.40
CA LEU A 35 3.08 5.71 1.51
C LEU A 35 4.29 5.04 0.86
N LEU A 36 4.93 4.11 1.57
CA LEU A 36 6.09 3.37 1.07
C LEU A 36 5.70 2.19 0.19
N CYS A 37 4.62 1.49 0.54
CA CYS A 37 4.14 0.30 -0.17
C CYS A 37 3.29 0.63 -1.40
N ASP A 38 2.45 1.67 -1.33
CA ASP A 38 1.48 2.02 -2.37
C ASP A 38 1.61 3.50 -2.81
N ARG A 39 2.73 3.78 -3.47
CA ARG A 39 2.98 5.10 -4.09
C ARG A 39 1.96 5.43 -5.18
N GLY A 40 1.36 4.42 -5.80
CA GLY A 40 0.36 4.58 -6.86
C GLY A 40 -0.92 5.22 -6.34
N ALA A 41 -1.45 4.73 -5.22
CA ALA A 41 -2.65 5.31 -4.61
C ALA A 41 -2.45 6.76 -4.17
N VAL A 42 -1.28 7.10 -3.61
CA VAL A 42 -0.96 8.48 -3.22
C VAL A 42 -0.86 9.39 -4.44
N SER A 43 -0.17 8.93 -5.48
CA SER A 43 -0.02 9.66 -6.74
C SER A 43 -1.36 9.91 -7.41
N LYS A 44 -2.26 8.92 -7.40
CA LYS A 44 -3.63 9.04 -7.92
C LYS A 44 -4.46 10.06 -7.14
N ALA A 45 -4.47 9.97 -5.81
CA ALA A 45 -5.20 10.90 -4.95
C ALA A 45 -4.71 12.34 -5.13
N MET A 46 -3.39 12.52 -5.24
CA MET A 46 -2.79 13.84 -5.46
C MET A 46 -3.10 14.40 -6.85
N ARG A 47 -3.09 13.55 -7.90
CA ARG A 47 -3.52 13.94 -9.26
C ARG A 47 -4.97 14.43 -9.26
N GLU A 48 -5.88 13.69 -8.64
CA GLU A 48 -7.30 14.05 -8.58
C GLU A 48 -7.52 15.39 -7.88
N CYS A 49 -6.90 15.57 -6.72
CA CYS A 49 -6.98 16.83 -5.97
C CYS A 49 -6.40 18.02 -6.75
N LEU A 50 -5.27 17.84 -7.44
CA LEU A 50 -4.64 18.92 -8.19
C LEU A 50 -5.38 19.22 -9.50
N ASP A 51 -5.85 18.22 -10.22
CA ASP A 51 -6.61 18.41 -11.45
C ASP A 51 -7.91 19.20 -11.18
N GLU A 52 -8.62 18.85 -10.12
CA GLU A 52 -9.84 19.58 -9.70
C GLU A 52 -9.54 21.03 -9.32
N ALA A 53 -8.54 21.25 -8.47
CA ALA A 53 -8.23 22.59 -7.99
C ALA A 53 -7.58 23.50 -9.06
N THR A 54 -6.92 22.92 -10.07
CA THR A 54 -6.29 23.68 -11.16
C THR A 54 -7.16 23.82 -12.42
N ALA A 55 -8.30 23.12 -12.49
CA ALA A 55 -9.26 23.24 -13.59
C ALA A 55 -9.76 24.68 -13.77
N ASN A 56 -9.97 25.41 -12.67
CA ASN A 56 -10.40 26.82 -12.67
C ASN A 56 -9.35 27.78 -13.28
N TRP A 57 -8.10 27.33 -13.39
CA TRP A 57 -6.99 28.06 -14.02
C TRP A 57 -6.75 27.61 -15.47
N GLY A 58 -7.57 26.69 -15.99
CA GLY A 58 -7.39 26.11 -17.32
C GLY A 58 -6.16 25.22 -17.45
N ILE A 59 -5.67 24.67 -16.33
CA ILE A 59 -4.52 23.76 -16.29
C ILE A 59 -5.07 22.34 -16.15
N LYS A 60 -4.54 21.42 -16.97
CA LYS A 60 -4.84 19.99 -16.89
C LYS A 60 -3.67 19.25 -16.26
N VAL A 61 -3.92 18.47 -15.21
CA VAL A 61 -2.89 17.66 -14.55
C VAL A 61 -2.95 16.24 -15.11
N GLU A 62 -2.01 15.91 -16.00
CA GLU A 62 -1.97 14.58 -16.63
C GLU A 62 -1.41 13.51 -15.69
N ARG A 63 -0.33 13.84 -14.95
CA ARG A 63 0.39 12.87 -14.13
C ARG A 63 1.03 13.52 -12.92
N VAL A 64 0.99 12.81 -11.80
CA VAL A 64 1.72 13.14 -10.58
C VAL A 64 2.49 11.90 -10.16
N GLU A 65 3.76 12.07 -9.77
CA GLU A 65 4.59 10.98 -9.26
C GLU A 65 5.39 11.45 -8.04
N ILE A 66 5.53 10.53 -7.09
CA ILE A 66 6.42 10.72 -5.94
C ILE A 66 7.82 10.31 -6.37
N LYS A 67 8.74 11.29 -6.43
CA LYS A 67 10.13 11.06 -6.81
C LYS A 67 10.92 10.34 -5.71
N ASP A 68 11.10 11.00 -4.57
CA ASP A 68 11.93 10.49 -3.47
C ASP A 68 11.22 10.66 -2.12
N VAL A 69 11.26 9.62 -1.29
CA VAL A 69 10.84 9.68 0.13
C VAL A 69 12.06 9.42 0.99
N ARG A 70 12.50 10.42 1.74
CA ARG A 70 13.66 10.32 2.63
C ARG A 70 13.19 10.20 4.07
N LEU A 71 13.52 9.08 4.70
CA LEU A 71 13.21 8.81 6.10
C LEU A 71 14.47 8.96 6.96
N PRO A 72 14.35 9.46 8.21
CA PRO A 72 15.45 9.41 9.16
C PRO A 72 15.95 7.96 9.37
N LYS A 73 17.27 7.77 9.46
CA LYS A 73 17.88 6.43 9.63
C LYS A 73 17.33 5.67 10.83
N MET A 74 17.04 6.36 11.94
CA MET A 74 16.46 5.76 13.13
C MET A 74 15.11 5.10 12.84
N LEU A 75 14.23 5.82 12.13
CA LEU A 75 12.89 5.35 11.82
C LEU A 75 12.91 4.17 10.84
N GLN A 76 13.82 4.19 9.86
CA GLN A 76 14.03 3.04 8.97
C GLN A 76 14.39 1.76 9.75
N ARG A 77 15.23 1.87 10.78
CA ARG A 77 15.62 0.73 11.63
C ARG A 77 14.45 0.20 12.43
N ILE A 78 13.64 1.09 13.01
CA ILE A 78 12.45 0.70 13.79
C ILE A 78 11.43 0.00 12.89
N MET A 79 11.13 0.57 11.72
CA MET A 79 10.20 -0.04 10.76
C MET A 79 10.69 -1.39 10.26
N ALA A 80 12.01 -1.55 10.03
CA ALA A 80 12.58 -2.83 9.63
C ALA A 80 12.40 -3.89 10.72
N ALA A 81 12.65 -3.53 11.99
CA ALA A 81 12.44 -4.44 13.13
C ALA A 81 10.96 -4.82 13.31
N GLU A 82 10.05 -3.85 13.19
CA GLU A 82 8.61 -4.08 13.24
C GLU A 82 8.14 -5.00 12.09
N ALA A 83 8.61 -4.74 10.87
CA ALA A 83 8.27 -5.54 9.70
C ALA A 83 8.76 -6.99 9.84
N GLU A 84 9.96 -7.19 10.38
CA GLU A 84 10.52 -8.52 10.64
C GLU A 84 9.69 -9.28 11.68
N ALA A 85 9.37 -8.65 12.82
CA ALA A 85 8.53 -9.26 13.85
C ALA A 85 7.13 -9.62 13.32
N ALA A 86 6.51 -8.73 12.52
CA ALA A 86 5.23 -9.01 11.88
C ALA A 86 5.32 -10.14 10.84
N ARG A 87 6.47 -10.30 10.19
CA ARG A 87 6.71 -11.39 9.24
C ARG A 87 6.89 -12.72 9.96
N GLU A 88 7.67 -12.75 11.03
CA GLU A 88 7.88 -13.92 11.87
C GLU A 88 6.57 -14.40 12.50
N ALA A 89 5.77 -13.48 13.06
CA ALA A 89 4.46 -13.80 13.60
C ALA A 89 3.52 -14.41 12.54
N ARG A 90 3.48 -13.84 11.33
CA ARG A 90 2.69 -14.38 10.21
C ARG A 90 3.19 -15.74 9.75
N ALA A 91 4.51 -15.94 9.67
CA ALA A 91 5.08 -17.23 9.32
C ALA A 91 4.64 -18.31 10.32
N LYS A 92 4.66 -18.01 11.62
CA LYS A 92 4.21 -18.93 12.66
C LYS A 92 2.73 -19.31 12.52
N ILE A 93 1.86 -18.34 12.22
CA ILE A 93 0.43 -18.60 11.96
C ILE A 93 0.26 -19.54 10.77
N ILE A 94 0.96 -19.27 9.66
CA ILE A 94 0.87 -20.10 8.44
C ILE A 94 1.35 -21.54 8.72
N VAL A 95 2.43 -21.70 9.49
CA VAL A 95 2.92 -23.02 9.88
C VAL A 95 1.88 -23.75 10.73
N SER A 96 1.34 -23.11 11.77
CA SER A 96 0.32 -23.72 12.63
C SER A 96 -0.96 -24.07 11.87
N GLU A 97 -1.40 -23.24 10.93
CA GLU A 97 -2.53 -23.55 10.04
C GLU A 97 -2.22 -24.73 9.10
N GLY A 98 -0.99 -24.79 8.58
CA GLY A 98 -0.52 -25.90 7.75
C GLY A 98 -0.48 -27.21 8.52
N GLU A 99 0.06 -27.20 9.74
CA GLU A 99 0.12 -28.36 10.64
C GLU A 99 -1.29 -28.84 11.02
N PHE A 100 -2.22 -27.92 11.30
CA PHE A 100 -3.61 -28.27 11.59
C PHE A 100 -4.28 -28.97 10.38
N LYS A 101 -4.12 -28.40 9.18
CA LYS A 101 -4.65 -29.00 7.94
C LYS A 101 -4.06 -30.37 7.66
N ALA A 102 -2.74 -30.52 7.82
CA ALA A 102 -2.06 -31.81 7.64
C ALA A 102 -2.55 -32.86 8.64
N SER A 103 -2.68 -32.48 9.92
CA SER A 103 -3.20 -33.38 10.96
C SER A 103 -4.63 -33.82 10.69
N HIS A 104 -5.48 -32.91 10.19
CA HIS A 104 -6.86 -33.24 9.81
C HIS A 104 -6.90 -34.24 8.65
N ALA A 105 -6.12 -34.00 7.59
CA ALA A 105 -6.03 -34.90 6.45
C ALA A 105 -5.51 -36.29 6.83
N LEU A 106 -4.52 -36.36 7.72
CA LEU A 106 -3.99 -37.63 8.25
C LEU A 106 -5.05 -38.39 9.06
N LYS A 107 -5.83 -37.69 9.88
CA LYS A 107 -6.94 -38.30 10.64
C LYS A 107 -7.99 -38.88 9.70
N GLU A 108 -8.42 -38.13 8.69
CA GLU A 108 -9.37 -38.61 7.68
C GLU A 108 -8.83 -39.84 6.94
N ALA A 109 -7.56 -39.82 6.54
CA ALA A 109 -6.93 -40.97 5.89
C ALA A 109 -6.91 -42.21 6.81
N ALA A 110 -6.60 -42.04 8.10
CA ALA A 110 -6.62 -43.10 9.09
C ALA A 110 -8.04 -43.65 9.33
N ASP A 111 -9.05 -42.79 9.40
CA ASP A 111 -10.45 -43.18 9.55
C ASP A 111 -10.91 -44.01 8.33
N ILE A 112 -10.53 -43.61 7.11
CA ILE A 112 -10.81 -44.37 5.86
C ILE A 112 -10.13 -45.74 5.89
N LEU A 113 -8.85 -45.81 6.29
CA LEU A 113 -8.12 -47.07 6.40
C LEU A 113 -8.74 -47.99 7.46
N SER A 114 -9.17 -47.46 8.60
CA SER A 114 -9.84 -48.23 9.65
C SER A 114 -11.18 -48.80 9.20
N GLN A 115 -11.89 -48.10 8.31
CA GLN A 115 -13.17 -48.57 7.75
C GLN A 115 -12.98 -49.60 6.62
N SER A 116 -11.76 -49.74 6.06
CA SER A 116 -11.46 -50.66 4.96
C SER A 116 -10.32 -51.63 5.30
N PRO A 117 -10.56 -52.70 6.07
CA PRO A 117 -9.53 -53.64 6.53
C PRO A 117 -8.74 -54.34 5.40
N CYS A 118 -9.36 -54.56 4.24
CA CYS A 118 -8.72 -55.18 3.07
C CYS A 118 -7.75 -54.24 2.32
N ALA A 119 -7.75 -52.93 2.59
CA ALA A 119 -6.92 -51.97 1.85
C ALA A 119 -5.44 -51.98 2.28
N MET A 120 -5.10 -52.54 3.46
CA MET A 120 -3.71 -52.64 3.95
C MET A 120 -2.96 -53.90 3.48
N GLN A 121 -3.59 -54.76 2.68
CA GLN A 121 -3.05 -56.08 2.31
C GLN A 121 -2.41 -56.17 0.92
N LEU A 122 -2.29 -55.04 0.20
CA LEU A 122 -1.66 -54.92 -1.12
C LEU A 122 -0.36 -54.12 -1.02
#